data_AF-A0A3M9ZKL9-F1
#
_entry.id   AF-A0A3M9ZKL9-F1
#
_cell.length_a   1.000
_cell.length_b   1.000
_cell.length_c   1.000
_cell.angle_alpha   90.00
_cell.angle_beta   90.00
_cell.angle_gamma   90.00
#
_symmetry.space_group_name_H-M   'P 1'
#
loop_
_entity.id
_entity.type
_entity.pdbx_description
1 polymer ?
#
loop_
_entity_poly.entity_id
_entity_poly.type
_entity_poly.pdbx_seq_one_letter_code
_entity_poly.pdbx_strand_id
1 'polypeptide(L)'
;MTSSDEFRFKAIRDSIYGYVGVSKTELGIIDTEAFRRLHRIKQLSNSDLVYPTATHTRLEHSLGAMHMAGRMCDHLGVDEDLKRLARMAALLHDIGHGPFSHTFEEIMEKVNPGITDTHERIGRMIIENDDEIKELLGDTRHTVSKILGGSKEDDEHSIISDIVSSNLDADKLDYFARDSYNLGVKYGVIDTERILHVLRTDSHGRHVGIHPKGIPVIHSYRLARYMIATQVYTHPVRLSADQMLFHAACAAFNEGALDKGKFEIRPTSSFLDFYKSLDDASFLHTITHSDKSDVSREILDNIRKRKLLKTCYQGAAASITENAKDRQILDPDTVLRSAATEIRKSLELHSHELIMHESDLQIKLFERADIKIFDEQGVQHDEEPLSPLQAASSAISYYVFGLESKREEIKKRLAEKGIFTRPTV
;
A
#
# COMPACT_ATOMS: atom_id res chain seq x y z
N MET A 1 17.69 -11.66 -32.85
CA MET A 1 17.77 -10.42 -32.05
C MET A 1 18.74 -10.72 -30.91
N THR A 2 19.76 -9.90 -30.72
CA THR A 2 20.62 -9.99 -29.52
C THR A 2 19.74 -9.76 -28.27
N SER A 3 20.08 -10.34 -27.12
CA SER A 3 19.26 -10.24 -25.89
C SER A 3 18.95 -8.79 -25.48
N SER A 4 19.79 -7.83 -25.88
CA SER A 4 19.62 -6.40 -25.61
C SER A 4 18.38 -5.74 -26.23
N ASP A 5 17.74 -6.35 -27.23
CA ASP A 5 16.60 -5.74 -27.97
C ASP A 5 15.23 -6.21 -27.48
N GLU A 6 15.15 -7.23 -26.61
CA GLU A 6 13.87 -7.81 -26.22
C GLU A 6 12.96 -6.83 -25.48
N PHE A 7 13.49 -6.15 -24.46
CA PHE A 7 12.74 -5.15 -23.69
C PHE A 7 12.60 -3.80 -24.42
N ARG A 8 12.92 -3.76 -25.72
CA ARG A 8 12.77 -2.60 -26.59
C ARG A 8 11.78 -2.84 -27.72
N PHE A 9 10.95 -3.89 -27.62
CA PHE A 9 9.88 -4.16 -28.57
C PHE A 9 8.96 -2.94 -28.73
N LYS A 10 8.63 -2.28 -27.61
CA LYS A 10 7.97 -0.97 -27.60
C LYS A 10 8.49 -0.12 -26.46
N ALA A 11 8.44 1.20 -26.61
CA ALA A 11 8.72 2.16 -25.54
C ALA A 11 7.45 2.92 -25.17
N ILE A 12 7.16 3.01 -23.88
CA ILE A 12 6.05 3.76 -23.30
C ILE A 12 6.62 5.01 -22.63
N ARG A 13 6.05 6.18 -22.87
CA ARG A 13 6.45 7.42 -22.20
C ARG A 13 6.07 7.33 -20.72
N ASP A 14 7.01 7.65 -19.84
CA ASP A 14 6.79 7.70 -18.39
C ASP A 14 7.32 9.03 -17.84
N SER A 15 6.63 9.63 -16.88
CA SER A 15 6.99 10.94 -16.32
C SER A 15 8.22 10.93 -15.43
N ILE A 16 8.54 9.79 -14.83
CA ILE A 16 9.66 9.60 -13.90
C ILE A 16 10.91 9.18 -14.66
N TYR A 17 10.78 8.17 -15.53
CA TYR A 17 11.91 7.54 -16.21
C TYR A 17 12.11 8.02 -17.65
N GLY A 18 11.22 8.88 -18.16
CA GLY A 18 11.22 9.32 -19.55
C GLY A 18 10.63 8.28 -20.48
N TYR A 19 11.24 7.10 -20.59
CA TYR A 19 10.71 5.97 -21.36
C TYR A 19 10.92 4.64 -20.66
N VAL A 20 9.87 3.83 -20.61
CA VAL A 20 9.92 2.45 -20.15
C VAL A 20 9.83 1.52 -21.37
N GLY A 21 10.86 0.71 -21.56
CA GLY A 21 10.87 -0.35 -22.57
C GLY A 21 10.08 -1.57 -22.10
N VAL A 22 9.33 -2.18 -23.02
CA VAL A 22 8.57 -3.41 -22.81
C VAL A 22 8.90 -4.47 -23.86
N SER A 23 8.85 -5.74 -23.46
CA SER A 23 8.88 -6.91 -24.34
C SER A 23 7.52 -7.15 -25.00
N LYS A 24 7.47 -8.10 -25.95
CA LYS A 24 6.21 -8.49 -26.60
C LYS A 24 5.22 -9.12 -25.61
N THR A 25 5.70 -9.97 -24.70
CA THR A 25 4.87 -10.61 -23.67
C THR A 25 4.38 -9.59 -22.64
N GLU A 26 5.26 -8.68 -22.20
CA GLU A 26 4.90 -7.57 -21.31
C GLU A 26 3.80 -6.72 -21.91
N LEU A 27 3.95 -6.33 -23.18
CA LEU A 27 2.93 -5.55 -23.87
C LEU A 27 1.60 -6.30 -23.98
N GLY A 28 1.65 -7.62 -24.26
CA GLY A 28 0.44 -8.46 -24.27
C GLY A 28 -0.28 -8.43 -22.93
N ILE A 29 0.44 -8.59 -21.82
CA ILE A 29 -0.12 -8.51 -20.46
C ILE A 29 -0.72 -7.12 -20.22
N ILE A 30 0.02 -6.07 -20.57
CA ILE A 30 -0.41 -4.67 -20.40
C ILE A 30 -1.73 -4.39 -21.15
N ASP A 31 -1.96 -5.07 -22.28
CA ASP A 31 -3.15 -4.89 -23.11
C ASP A 31 -4.38 -5.72 -22.67
N THR A 32 -4.22 -6.66 -21.73
CA THR A 32 -5.34 -7.44 -21.17
C THR A 32 -6.32 -6.58 -20.37
N GLU A 33 -7.58 -6.99 -20.29
CA GLU A 33 -8.58 -6.32 -19.44
C GLU A 33 -8.15 -6.31 -17.96
N ALA A 34 -7.64 -7.46 -17.50
CA ALA A 34 -7.19 -7.65 -16.13
C ALA A 34 -6.13 -6.61 -15.72
N PHE A 35 -5.17 -6.31 -16.58
CA PHE A 35 -4.14 -5.30 -16.30
C PHE A 35 -4.65 -3.87 -16.57
N ARG A 36 -5.36 -3.64 -17.69
CA ARG A 36 -5.83 -2.30 -18.08
C ARG A 36 -6.77 -1.66 -17.07
N ARG A 37 -7.48 -2.45 -16.25
CA ARG A 37 -8.31 -1.89 -15.18
C ARG A 37 -7.52 -1.05 -14.17
N LEU A 38 -6.23 -1.35 -13.97
CA LEU A 38 -5.36 -0.60 -13.05
C LEU A 38 -5.23 0.89 -13.43
N HIS A 39 -5.52 1.25 -14.69
CA HIS A 39 -5.59 2.65 -15.15
C HIS A 39 -6.76 3.43 -14.53
N ARG A 40 -7.73 2.74 -13.92
CA ARG A 40 -8.91 3.36 -13.28
C ARG A 40 -8.89 3.22 -11.76
N ILE A 41 -7.77 2.76 -11.21
CA ILE A 41 -7.54 2.60 -9.78
C ILE A 41 -6.40 3.54 -9.40
N LYS A 42 -6.71 4.58 -8.61
CA LYS A 42 -5.70 5.52 -8.13
C LYS A 42 -4.72 4.81 -7.19
N GLN A 43 -3.43 5.14 -7.29
CA GLN A 43 -2.40 4.60 -6.40
C GLN A 43 -2.72 4.93 -4.94
N LEU A 44 -3.04 6.20 -4.66
CA LEU A 44 -3.10 6.76 -3.32
C LEU A 44 -4.53 6.99 -2.78
N SER A 45 -5.52 6.22 -3.24
CA SER A 45 -6.92 6.31 -2.74
C SER A 45 -7.44 7.76 -2.75
N ASN A 46 -7.95 8.26 -1.61
CA ASN A 46 -8.51 9.60 -1.43
C ASN A 46 -7.45 10.68 -1.14
N SER A 47 -6.17 10.43 -1.45
CA SER A 47 -5.10 11.43 -1.24
C SER A 47 -5.27 12.67 -2.11
N ASP A 48 -6.06 12.61 -3.18
CA ASP A 48 -6.47 13.75 -4.01
C ASP A 48 -7.27 14.81 -3.22
N LEU A 49 -7.88 14.41 -2.10
CA LEU A 49 -8.50 15.36 -1.17
C LEU A 49 -7.46 16.19 -0.42
N VAL A 50 -6.20 15.78 -0.35
CA VAL A 50 -5.11 16.56 0.27
C VAL A 50 -4.24 17.20 -0.80
N TYR A 51 -3.84 16.40 -1.79
CA TYR A 51 -2.95 16.75 -2.88
C TYR A 51 -3.72 16.58 -4.20
N PRO A 52 -4.33 17.64 -4.76
CA PRO A 52 -5.22 17.51 -5.93
C PRO A 52 -4.61 16.83 -7.16
N THR A 53 -3.29 16.74 -7.24
CA THR A 53 -2.53 16.08 -8.31
C THR A 53 -2.22 14.60 -8.02
N ALA A 54 -2.68 14.04 -6.90
CA ALA A 54 -2.59 12.61 -6.54
C ALA A 54 -3.55 11.75 -7.37
N THR A 55 -3.46 11.87 -8.70
CA THR A 55 -4.36 11.21 -9.66
C THR A 55 -3.68 10.07 -10.40
N HIS A 56 -2.40 9.82 -10.09
CA HIS A 56 -1.65 8.73 -10.69
C HIS A 56 -2.22 7.37 -10.28
N THR A 57 -2.03 6.40 -11.15
CA THR A 57 -2.74 5.12 -11.12
C THR A 57 -1.81 3.94 -10.83
N ARG A 58 -2.39 2.80 -10.47
CA ARG A 58 -1.60 1.57 -10.28
C ARG A 58 -0.93 1.11 -11.57
N LEU A 59 -1.52 1.40 -12.74
CA LEU A 59 -0.94 0.98 -14.03
C LEU A 59 0.46 1.58 -14.25
N GLU A 60 0.60 2.89 -14.07
CA GLU A 60 1.89 3.56 -14.30
C GLU A 60 2.92 3.19 -13.23
N HIS A 61 2.47 2.95 -11.99
CA HIS A 61 3.32 2.39 -10.94
C HIS A 61 3.83 0.98 -11.29
N SER A 62 2.95 0.07 -11.73
CA SER A 62 3.35 -1.28 -12.16
C SER A 62 4.35 -1.25 -13.33
N LEU A 63 4.19 -0.34 -14.30
CA LEU A 63 5.17 -0.14 -15.37
C LEU A 63 6.52 0.35 -14.84
N GLY A 64 6.49 1.27 -13.88
CA GLY A 64 7.68 1.81 -13.25
C GLY A 64 8.42 0.80 -12.38
N ALA A 65 7.71 0.03 -11.56
CA ALA A 65 8.27 -1.09 -10.79
C ALA A 65 8.89 -2.15 -11.72
N MET A 66 8.22 -2.53 -12.81
CA MET A 66 8.79 -3.43 -13.83
C MET A 66 10.08 -2.85 -14.45
N HIS A 67 10.09 -1.56 -14.77
CA HIS A 67 11.29 -0.88 -15.26
C HIS A 67 12.43 -0.94 -14.25
N MET A 68 12.15 -0.60 -13.00
CA MET A 68 13.13 -0.58 -11.92
C MET A 68 13.69 -1.97 -11.63
N ALA A 69 12.85 -3.01 -11.60
CA ALA A 69 13.28 -4.40 -11.45
C ALA A 69 14.26 -4.79 -12.57
N GLY A 70 13.98 -4.41 -13.81
CA GLY A 70 14.90 -4.61 -14.94
C GLY A 70 16.25 -3.91 -14.73
N ARG A 71 16.24 -2.66 -14.25
CA ARG A 71 17.47 -1.91 -13.95
C ARG A 71 18.28 -2.52 -12.80
N MET A 72 17.60 -3.04 -11.77
CA MET A 72 18.24 -3.77 -10.68
C MET A 72 18.91 -5.04 -11.21
N CYS A 73 18.22 -5.83 -12.02
CA CYS A 73 18.77 -7.02 -12.67
C CYS A 73 20.00 -6.69 -13.54
N ASP A 74 19.92 -5.64 -14.36
CA ASP A 74 21.02 -5.19 -15.22
C ASP A 74 22.26 -4.83 -14.40
N HIS A 75 22.07 -4.10 -13.29
CA HIS A 75 23.17 -3.69 -12.42
C HIS A 75 23.78 -4.89 -11.67
N LEU A 76 22.94 -5.81 -11.19
CA LEU A 76 23.36 -7.00 -10.45
C LEU A 76 23.91 -8.11 -11.35
N GLY A 77 23.79 -8.00 -12.67
CA GLY A 77 24.22 -9.02 -13.62
C GLY A 77 23.36 -10.30 -13.55
N VAL A 78 22.08 -10.15 -13.21
CA VAL A 78 21.12 -11.26 -13.16
C VAL A 78 20.89 -11.80 -14.58
N ASP A 79 20.85 -13.12 -14.71
CA ASP A 79 20.60 -13.79 -16.00
C ASP A 79 19.29 -13.31 -16.65
N GLU A 80 19.25 -13.30 -17.99
CA GLU A 80 18.12 -12.78 -18.75
C GLU A 80 16.80 -13.52 -18.46
N ASP A 81 16.81 -14.83 -18.21
CA ASP A 81 15.58 -15.57 -17.90
C ASP A 81 15.05 -15.21 -16.50
N LEU A 82 15.93 -15.05 -15.51
CA LEU A 82 15.55 -14.55 -14.19
C LEU A 82 15.11 -13.08 -14.24
N LYS A 83 15.73 -12.26 -15.09
CA LYS A 83 15.32 -10.88 -15.33
C LYS A 83 13.93 -10.78 -15.95
N ARG A 84 13.59 -11.66 -16.92
CA ARG A 84 12.22 -11.76 -17.46
C ARG A 84 11.22 -12.07 -16.35
N LEU A 85 11.52 -13.06 -15.50
CA LEU A 85 10.66 -13.41 -14.36
C LEU A 85 10.52 -12.26 -13.36
N ALA A 86 11.61 -11.57 -13.01
CA ALA A 86 11.60 -10.43 -12.10
C ALA A 86 10.77 -9.27 -12.63
N ARG A 87 10.90 -8.97 -13.92
CA ARG A 87 10.07 -7.96 -14.58
C ARG A 87 8.60 -8.37 -14.63
N MET A 88 8.27 -9.64 -14.86
CA MET A 88 6.87 -10.10 -14.87
C MET A 88 6.25 -10.00 -13.48
N ALA A 89 6.97 -10.45 -12.46
CA ALA A 89 6.54 -10.35 -11.07
C ALA A 89 6.36 -8.89 -10.66
N ALA A 90 7.31 -8.00 -10.96
CA ALA A 90 7.19 -6.57 -10.67
C ALA A 90 6.05 -5.89 -11.47
N LEU A 91 5.80 -6.30 -12.71
CA LEU A 91 4.66 -5.80 -13.48
C LEU A 91 3.33 -6.22 -12.83
N LEU A 92 3.23 -7.46 -12.36
CA LEU A 92 1.99 -8.06 -11.89
C LEU A 92 1.74 -7.95 -10.38
N HIS A 93 2.69 -7.46 -9.58
CA HIS A 93 2.59 -7.46 -8.11
C HIS A 93 1.32 -6.78 -7.60
N ASP A 94 0.89 -5.73 -8.31
CA ASP A 94 -0.26 -4.90 -7.97
C ASP A 94 -1.54 -5.28 -8.72
N ILE A 95 -1.52 -6.32 -9.56
CA ILE A 95 -2.67 -6.74 -10.39
C ILE A 95 -3.86 -7.20 -9.54
N GLY A 96 -3.68 -7.45 -8.25
CA GLY A 96 -4.74 -7.86 -7.34
C GLY A 96 -5.47 -6.71 -6.65
N HIS A 97 -5.03 -5.47 -6.79
CA HIS A 97 -5.69 -4.35 -6.10
C HIS A 97 -7.06 -4.01 -6.68
N GLY A 98 -7.96 -3.61 -5.77
CA GLY A 98 -9.29 -3.11 -6.09
C GLY A 98 -9.42 -1.59 -5.92
N PRO A 99 -10.64 -1.07 -6.07
CA PRO A 99 -10.97 0.36 -5.98
C PRO A 99 -10.50 0.99 -4.67
N PHE A 100 -9.81 2.14 -4.69
CA PHE A 100 -9.29 2.80 -3.48
C PHE A 100 -8.22 2.00 -2.70
N SER A 101 -7.49 1.12 -3.39
CA SER A 101 -6.24 0.53 -2.87
C SER A 101 -6.42 -0.18 -1.52
N HIS A 102 -5.64 0.18 -0.50
CA HIS A 102 -5.70 -0.46 0.83
C HIS A 102 -7.03 -0.26 1.56
N THR A 103 -7.79 0.80 1.26
CA THR A 103 -9.14 0.94 1.85
C THR A 103 -10.07 -0.17 1.36
N PHE A 104 -9.90 -0.62 0.11
CA PHE A 104 -10.64 -1.77 -0.41
C PHE A 104 -10.29 -3.07 0.29
N GLU A 105 -9.00 -3.22 0.61
CA GLU A 105 -8.49 -4.41 1.29
C GLU A 105 -9.14 -4.55 2.66
N GLU A 106 -9.20 -3.48 3.47
CA GLU A 106 -9.95 -3.48 4.74
C GLU A 106 -11.42 -3.89 4.53
N ILE A 107 -12.07 -3.41 3.47
CA ILE A 107 -13.44 -3.77 3.11
C ILE A 107 -13.54 -5.27 2.75
N MET A 108 -12.60 -5.79 1.96
CA MET A 108 -12.56 -7.19 1.54
C MET A 108 -12.31 -8.13 2.72
N GLU A 109 -11.38 -7.79 3.61
CA GLU A 109 -11.10 -8.54 4.84
C GLU A 109 -12.32 -8.56 5.78
N LYS A 110 -13.06 -7.45 5.86
CA LYS A 110 -14.30 -7.38 6.63
C LYS A 110 -15.39 -8.32 6.11
N VAL A 111 -15.48 -8.47 4.79
CA VAL A 111 -16.43 -9.40 4.14
C VAL A 111 -15.94 -10.85 4.22
N ASN A 112 -14.63 -11.06 4.23
CA ASN A 112 -13.95 -12.35 4.18
C ASN A 112 -13.14 -12.62 5.46
N PRO A 113 -13.79 -12.82 6.62
CA PRO A 113 -13.09 -12.96 7.89
C PRO A 113 -12.11 -14.14 7.87
N GLY A 114 -10.87 -13.89 8.33
CA GLY A 114 -9.79 -14.87 8.35
C GLY A 114 -8.95 -14.92 7.07
N ILE A 115 -9.22 -14.05 6.09
CA ILE A 115 -8.36 -13.84 4.93
C ILE A 115 -7.72 -12.46 5.08
N THR A 116 -6.38 -12.41 5.15
CA THR A 116 -5.58 -11.18 5.10
C THR A 116 -4.92 -11.04 3.72
N ASP A 117 -4.32 -9.87 3.45
CA ASP A 117 -3.50 -9.61 2.26
C ASP A 117 -4.30 -9.94 0.98
N THR A 118 -5.55 -9.45 0.98
CA THR A 118 -6.57 -9.85 0.01
C THR A 118 -6.15 -9.50 -1.42
N HIS A 119 -5.43 -8.39 -1.61
CA HIS A 119 -4.94 -8.00 -2.92
C HIS A 119 -3.87 -8.97 -3.43
N GLU A 120 -2.89 -9.40 -2.62
CA GLU A 120 -1.89 -10.39 -3.05
C GLU A 120 -2.56 -11.72 -3.42
N ARG A 121 -3.53 -12.17 -2.62
CA ARG A 121 -4.29 -13.38 -2.88
C ARG A 121 -5.07 -13.30 -4.20
N ILE A 122 -5.78 -12.20 -4.41
CA ILE A 122 -6.58 -11.98 -5.63
C ILE A 122 -5.65 -11.81 -6.85
N GLY A 123 -4.51 -11.15 -6.69
CA GLY A 123 -3.49 -11.02 -7.74
C GLY A 123 -3.02 -12.38 -8.23
N ARG A 124 -2.66 -13.28 -7.30
CA ARG A 124 -2.32 -14.67 -7.64
C ARG A 124 -3.48 -15.42 -8.28
N MET A 125 -4.71 -15.20 -7.82
CA MET A 125 -5.89 -15.80 -8.46
C MET A 125 -6.06 -15.34 -9.91
N ILE A 126 -5.85 -14.05 -10.20
CA ILE A 126 -5.89 -13.52 -11.57
C ILE A 126 -4.78 -14.17 -12.40
N ILE A 127 -3.55 -14.20 -11.90
CA ILE A 127 -2.39 -14.79 -12.61
C ILE A 127 -2.61 -16.27 -12.95
N GLU A 128 -3.22 -17.02 -12.04
CA GLU A 128 -3.42 -18.46 -12.20
C GLU A 128 -4.67 -18.85 -13.00
N ASN A 129 -5.71 -17.99 -13.02
CA ASN A 129 -7.05 -18.38 -13.48
C ASN A 129 -7.63 -17.49 -14.60
N ASP A 130 -7.11 -16.29 -14.85
CA ASP A 130 -7.55 -15.45 -15.97
C ASP A 130 -7.02 -15.98 -17.31
N ASP A 131 -7.91 -16.19 -18.28
CA ASP A 131 -7.56 -16.91 -19.51
C ASP A 131 -6.54 -16.18 -20.39
N GLU A 132 -6.63 -14.84 -20.51
CA GLU A 132 -5.65 -14.06 -21.29
C GLU A 132 -4.28 -14.09 -20.63
N ILE A 133 -4.24 -13.89 -19.30
CA ILE A 133 -2.98 -13.92 -18.54
C ILE A 133 -2.34 -15.31 -18.56
N LYS A 134 -3.14 -16.37 -18.42
CA LYS A 134 -2.67 -17.76 -18.52
C LYS A 134 -2.07 -18.07 -19.88
N GLU A 135 -2.71 -17.64 -20.97
CA GLU A 135 -2.20 -17.85 -22.32
C GLU A 135 -0.85 -17.14 -22.53
N LEU A 136 -0.73 -15.90 -22.04
CA LEU A 136 0.47 -15.08 -22.20
C LEU A 136 1.66 -15.57 -21.36
N LEU A 137 1.42 -16.00 -20.12
CA LEU A 137 2.47 -16.45 -19.21
C LEU A 137 2.79 -17.95 -19.35
N GLY A 138 1.84 -18.78 -19.81
CA GLY A 138 2.00 -20.23 -19.87
C GLY A 138 2.40 -20.81 -18.50
N ASP A 139 3.42 -21.68 -18.49
CA ASP A 139 3.91 -22.32 -17.27
C ASP A 139 4.63 -21.36 -16.32
N THR A 140 5.14 -20.23 -16.80
CA THR A 140 5.86 -19.25 -15.96
C THR A 140 4.96 -18.59 -14.92
N ARG A 141 3.63 -18.59 -15.13
CA ARG A 141 2.65 -18.01 -14.20
C ARG A 141 2.75 -18.64 -12.79
N HIS A 142 3.09 -19.93 -12.69
CA HIS A 142 3.25 -20.62 -11.43
C HIS A 142 4.43 -20.09 -10.63
N THR A 143 5.55 -19.85 -11.32
CA THR A 143 6.74 -19.25 -10.72
C THR A 143 6.47 -17.81 -10.29
N VAL A 144 5.82 -17.00 -11.14
CA VAL A 144 5.42 -15.63 -10.80
C VAL A 144 4.48 -15.60 -9.58
N SER A 145 3.48 -16.47 -9.57
CA SER A 145 2.54 -16.63 -8.46
C SER A 145 3.24 -17.07 -7.15
N LYS A 146 4.24 -17.98 -7.24
CA LYS A 146 5.08 -18.39 -6.09
C LYS A 146 5.89 -17.21 -5.53
N ILE A 147 6.54 -16.43 -6.41
CA ILE A 147 7.34 -15.25 -6.04
C ILE A 147 6.46 -14.22 -5.32
N LEU A 148 5.31 -13.88 -5.90
CA LEU A 148 4.37 -12.92 -5.31
C LEU A 148 3.68 -13.44 -4.04
N GLY A 149 3.68 -14.76 -3.81
CA GLY A 149 3.18 -15.36 -2.58
C GLY A 149 4.14 -15.28 -1.39
N GLY A 150 5.29 -14.60 -1.54
CA GLY A 150 6.25 -14.41 -0.45
C GLY A 150 7.10 -15.65 -0.12
N SER A 151 7.16 -16.64 -1.02
CA SER A 151 8.06 -17.78 -0.84
C SER A 151 9.51 -17.32 -0.95
N LYS A 152 10.19 -17.22 0.20
CA LYS A 152 11.63 -16.98 0.33
C LYS A 152 12.36 -18.27 0.64
N GLU A 153 12.00 -19.34 -0.07
CA GLU A 153 12.84 -20.54 -0.07
C GLU A 153 14.22 -20.12 -0.58
N ASP A 154 15.29 -20.62 0.06
CA ASP A 154 16.68 -20.33 -0.28
C ASP A 154 17.07 -21.03 -1.60
N ASP A 155 16.34 -20.69 -2.65
CA ASP A 155 16.39 -21.23 -4.01
C ASP A 155 16.85 -20.16 -5.02
N GLU A 156 16.85 -20.51 -6.30
CA GLU A 156 17.28 -19.64 -7.39
C GLU A 156 16.39 -18.40 -7.61
N HIS A 157 15.17 -18.37 -7.06
CA HIS A 157 14.24 -17.24 -7.18
C HIS A 157 14.32 -16.26 -6.00
N SER A 158 15.10 -16.57 -4.95
CA SER A 158 15.29 -15.66 -3.81
C SER A 158 15.73 -14.25 -4.22
N ILE A 159 16.57 -14.14 -5.26
CA ILE A 159 17.03 -12.85 -5.76
C ILE A 159 15.88 -12.06 -6.38
N ILE A 160 14.97 -12.74 -7.07
CA ILE A 160 13.78 -12.13 -7.65
C ILE A 160 12.83 -11.66 -6.54
N SER A 161 12.60 -12.51 -5.54
CA SER A 161 11.79 -12.13 -4.37
C SER A 161 12.37 -10.90 -3.67
N ASP A 162 13.70 -10.79 -3.51
CA ASP A 162 14.32 -9.59 -2.91
C ASP A 162 14.20 -8.34 -3.83
N ILE A 163 14.27 -8.51 -5.16
CA ILE A 163 14.10 -7.41 -6.14
C ILE A 163 12.64 -6.89 -6.17
N VAL A 164 11.66 -7.77 -6.01
CA VAL A 164 10.23 -7.42 -6.14
C VAL A 164 9.61 -7.07 -4.78
N SER A 165 9.99 -7.75 -3.70
CA SER A 165 9.41 -7.59 -2.36
C SER A 165 10.44 -7.75 -1.23
N SER A 166 11.02 -6.62 -0.82
CA SER A 166 11.95 -6.49 0.30
C SER A 166 11.90 -5.08 0.93
N ASN A 167 12.83 -4.76 1.83
CA ASN A 167 12.96 -3.39 2.34
C ASN A 167 13.61 -2.43 1.34
N LEU A 168 14.23 -2.96 0.27
CA LEU A 168 14.88 -2.22 -0.81
C LEU A 168 14.58 -2.94 -2.13
N ASP A 169 13.37 -2.73 -2.64
CA ASP A 169 12.84 -3.37 -3.84
C ASP A 169 12.43 -2.36 -4.92
N ALA A 170 12.12 -2.90 -6.10
CA ALA A 170 11.70 -2.14 -7.27
C ALA A 170 10.39 -1.38 -7.05
N ASP A 171 9.46 -1.95 -6.27
CA ASP A 171 8.20 -1.33 -5.86
C ASP A 171 8.46 0.00 -5.12
N LYS A 172 9.23 -0.04 -4.02
CA LYS A 172 9.56 1.14 -3.20
C LYS A 172 10.35 2.19 -3.96
N LEU A 173 11.31 1.75 -4.77
CA LEU A 173 12.11 2.65 -5.58
C LEU A 173 11.28 3.38 -6.65
N ASP A 174 10.20 2.78 -7.16
CA ASP A 174 9.26 3.48 -8.03
C ASP A 174 8.34 4.41 -7.24
N TYR A 175 7.57 3.89 -6.27
CA TYR A 175 6.52 4.71 -5.68
C TYR A 175 7.07 5.90 -4.90
N PHE A 176 8.25 5.83 -4.28
CA PHE A 176 8.84 7.01 -3.63
C PHE A 176 9.07 8.15 -4.61
N ALA A 177 9.63 7.85 -5.78
CA ALA A 177 9.89 8.83 -6.82
C ALA A 177 8.58 9.31 -7.47
N ARG A 178 7.68 8.38 -7.80
CA ARG A 178 6.42 8.65 -8.48
C ARG A 178 5.46 9.45 -7.63
N ASP A 179 5.30 9.09 -6.36
CA ASP A 179 4.46 9.81 -5.43
C ASP A 179 5.02 11.20 -5.16
N SER A 180 6.32 11.34 -4.91
CA SER A 180 6.94 12.66 -4.72
C SER A 180 6.72 13.59 -5.91
N TYR A 181 6.89 13.05 -7.12
CA TYR A 181 6.69 13.79 -8.35
C TYR A 181 5.23 14.23 -8.53
N ASN A 182 4.28 13.31 -8.43
CA ASN A 182 2.85 13.61 -8.65
C ASN A 182 2.25 14.48 -7.55
N LEU A 183 2.70 14.33 -6.30
CA LEU A 183 2.21 15.12 -5.17
C LEU A 183 2.88 16.50 -5.07
N GLY A 184 4.00 16.71 -5.78
CA GLY A 184 4.79 17.95 -5.68
C GLY A 184 5.51 18.10 -4.34
N VAL A 185 5.80 17.00 -3.65
CA VAL A 185 6.49 16.97 -2.35
C VAL A 185 7.89 16.40 -2.50
N LYS A 186 8.84 16.86 -1.68
CA LYS A 186 10.23 16.36 -1.71
C LYS A 186 10.52 15.27 -0.67
N TYR A 187 9.49 14.62 -0.15
CA TYR A 187 9.62 13.63 0.92
C TYR A 187 10.26 12.33 0.45
N GLY A 188 9.90 11.82 -0.74
CA GLY A 188 10.41 10.58 -1.32
C GLY A 188 11.53 10.79 -2.35
N VAL A 189 12.21 11.95 -2.36
CA VAL A 189 13.31 12.21 -3.29
C VAL A 189 14.55 11.43 -2.82
N ILE A 190 14.87 10.37 -3.56
CA ILE A 190 16.02 9.49 -3.31
C ILE A 190 17.01 9.55 -4.48
N ASP A 191 18.28 9.28 -4.20
CA ASP A 191 19.30 9.11 -5.23
C ASP A 191 19.29 7.66 -5.74
N THR A 192 18.32 7.37 -6.63
CA THR A 192 18.13 6.03 -7.20
C THR A 192 19.38 5.52 -7.92
N GLU A 193 20.10 6.39 -8.63
CA GLU A 193 21.33 6.00 -9.34
C GLU A 193 22.43 5.58 -8.36
N ARG A 194 22.57 6.31 -7.24
CA ARG A 194 23.52 5.92 -6.20
C ARG A 194 23.11 4.63 -5.49
N ILE A 195 21.81 4.42 -5.23
CA ILE A 195 21.29 3.18 -4.66
C ILE A 195 21.62 2.01 -5.58
N LEU A 196 21.25 2.09 -6.87
CA LEU A 196 21.55 1.06 -7.86
C LEU A 196 23.04 0.76 -7.86
N HIS A 197 23.90 1.78 -7.95
CA HIS A 197 25.35 1.60 -7.98
C HIS A 197 25.93 0.80 -6.79
N VAL A 198 25.33 0.90 -5.60
CA VAL A 198 25.80 0.20 -4.39
C VAL A 198 25.10 -1.14 -4.15
N LEU A 199 24.08 -1.50 -4.93
CA LEU A 199 23.45 -2.83 -4.82
C LEU A 199 24.47 -3.94 -5.09
N ARG A 200 24.40 -5.00 -4.29
CA ARG A 200 25.26 -6.19 -4.37
C ARG A 200 24.44 -7.44 -4.08
N THR A 201 24.99 -8.59 -4.44
CA THR A 201 24.47 -9.89 -4.00
C THR A 201 25.33 -10.49 -2.91
N ASP A 202 24.81 -11.50 -2.22
CA ASP A 202 25.63 -12.43 -1.45
C ASP A 202 26.56 -13.24 -2.36
N SER A 203 27.45 -14.04 -1.76
CA SER A 203 28.42 -14.86 -2.47
C SER A 203 27.81 -15.93 -3.38
N HIS A 204 26.54 -16.28 -3.19
CA HIS A 204 25.81 -17.24 -4.02
C HIS A 204 24.92 -16.58 -5.08
N GLY A 205 24.81 -15.24 -5.11
CA GLY A 205 23.95 -14.54 -6.05
C GLY A 205 22.45 -14.69 -5.79
N ARG A 206 22.05 -15.06 -4.56
CA ARG A 206 20.67 -15.38 -4.18
C ARG A 206 19.97 -14.26 -3.42
N HIS A 207 20.71 -13.37 -2.76
CA HIS A 207 20.11 -12.30 -1.95
C HIS A 207 20.63 -10.93 -2.33
N VAL A 208 19.75 -9.93 -2.32
CA VAL A 208 20.11 -8.54 -2.61
C VAL A 208 20.43 -7.80 -1.31
N GLY A 209 21.50 -7.02 -1.35
CA GLY A 209 21.92 -6.12 -0.29
C GLY A 209 22.69 -4.94 -0.85
N ILE A 210 23.44 -4.26 0.01
CA ILE A 210 24.27 -3.12 -0.37
C ILE A 210 25.73 -3.29 0.02
N HIS A 211 26.61 -2.67 -0.74
CA HIS A 211 27.99 -2.46 -0.33
C HIS A 211 28.06 -1.52 0.90
N PRO A 212 28.97 -1.70 1.88
CA PRO A 212 29.09 -0.83 3.06
C PRO A 212 29.21 0.67 2.75
N LYS A 213 29.89 1.03 1.65
CA LYS A 213 29.96 2.42 1.13
C LYS A 213 28.61 3.02 0.69
N GLY A 214 27.54 2.23 0.70
CA GLY A 214 26.17 2.61 0.40
C GLY A 214 25.34 3.06 1.60
N ILE A 215 25.82 2.84 2.83
CA ILE A 215 25.09 3.20 4.06
C ILE A 215 24.57 4.66 4.04
N PRO A 216 25.34 5.69 3.62
CA PRO A 216 24.83 7.06 3.59
C PRO A 216 23.61 7.26 2.68
N VAL A 217 23.55 6.60 1.51
CA VAL A 217 22.39 6.71 0.63
C VAL A 217 21.19 5.95 1.19
N ILE A 218 21.42 4.84 1.90
CA ILE A 218 20.37 4.09 2.59
C ILE A 218 19.79 4.89 3.77
N HIS A 219 20.58 5.69 4.48
CA HIS A 219 20.03 6.63 5.47
C HIS A 219 19.07 7.65 4.83
N SER A 220 19.43 8.20 3.67
CA SER A 220 18.54 9.09 2.92
C SER A 220 17.26 8.39 2.46
N TYR A 221 17.38 7.14 1.98
CA TYR A 221 16.25 6.28 1.59
C TYR A 221 15.31 5.99 2.77
N ARG A 222 15.85 5.60 3.94
CA ARG A 222 15.06 5.33 5.15
C ARG A 222 14.35 6.59 5.65
N LEU A 223 15.01 7.75 5.62
CA LEU A 223 14.38 9.03 5.93
C LEU A 223 13.24 9.34 4.94
N ALA A 224 13.47 9.14 3.64
CA ALA A 224 12.47 9.36 2.61
C ALA A 224 11.22 8.47 2.81
N ARG A 225 11.45 7.17 3.07
CA ARG A 225 10.41 6.19 3.43
C ARG A 225 9.60 6.65 4.66
N TYR A 226 10.29 7.10 5.72
CA TYR A 226 9.63 7.60 6.91
C TYR A 226 8.81 8.88 6.64
N MET A 227 9.36 9.82 5.87
CA MET A 227 8.69 11.07 5.54
C MET A 227 7.45 10.84 4.68
N ILE A 228 7.52 10.00 3.64
CA ILE A 228 6.34 9.73 2.80
C ILE A 228 5.24 9.01 3.59
N ALA A 229 5.62 8.06 4.43
CA ALA A 229 4.72 7.33 5.30
C ALA A 229 3.97 8.27 6.25
N THR A 230 4.72 9.13 6.96
CA THR A 230 4.15 10.01 7.99
C THR A 230 3.43 11.24 7.43
N GLN A 231 3.89 11.80 6.31
CA GLN A 231 3.35 13.05 5.76
C GLN A 231 2.28 12.84 4.67
N VAL A 232 2.30 11.69 3.98
CA VAL A 232 1.36 11.40 2.89
C VAL A 232 0.39 10.30 3.32
N TYR A 233 0.90 9.09 3.59
CA TYR A 233 0.03 7.93 3.79
C TYR A 233 -0.77 8.04 5.09
N THR A 234 -0.20 8.57 6.16
CA THR A 234 -0.92 8.79 7.42
C THR A 234 -1.52 10.19 7.54
N HIS A 235 -1.65 10.95 6.45
CA HIS A 235 -2.20 12.31 6.54
C HIS A 235 -3.64 12.28 7.08
N PRO A 236 -3.98 13.02 8.16
CA PRO A 236 -5.27 12.86 8.85
C PRO A 236 -6.51 13.08 7.98
N VAL A 237 -6.45 13.98 7.01
CA VAL A 237 -7.54 14.23 6.07
C VAL A 237 -7.76 13.05 5.12
N ARG A 238 -6.68 12.41 4.65
CA ARG A 238 -6.75 11.20 3.82
C ARG A 238 -7.34 10.05 4.64
N LEU A 239 -6.77 9.79 5.82
CA LEU A 239 -7.26 8.74 6.73
C LEU A 239 -8.73 8.94 7.09
N SER A 240 -9.16 10.18 7.36
CA SER A 240 -10.58 10.47 7.60
C SER A 240 -11.46 10.11 6.42
N ALA A 241 -11.05 10.41 5.18
CA ALA A 241 -11.83 10.11 3.99
C ALA A 241 -11.87 8.61 3.70
N ASP A 242 -10.73 7.92 3.83
CA ASP A 242 -10.63 6.46 3.67
C ASP A 242 -11.53 5.75 4.71
N GLN A 243 -11.54 6.22 5.95
CA GLN A 243 -12.39 5.64 6.99
C GLN A 243 -13.88 5.96 6.78
N MET A 244 -14.22 7.14 6.25
CA MET A 244 -15.59 7.42 5.80
C MET A 244 -15.99 6.47 4.66
N LEU A 245 -15.12 6.22 3.68
CA LEU A 245 -15.37 5.29 2.58
C LEU A 245 -15.58 3.85 3.09
N PHE A 246 -14.75 3.38 4.01
CA PHE A 246 -14.90 2.07 4.65
C PHE A 246 -16.28 1.95 5.34
N HIS A 247 -16.69 2.97 6.09
CA HIS A 247 -17.99 2.97 6.78
C HIS A 247 -19.16 3.08 5.78
N ALA A 248 -18.99 3.80 4.67
CA ALA A 248 -19.97 3.85 3.59
C ALA A 248 -20.15 2.47 2.94
N ALA A 249 -19.07 1.74 2.69
CA ALA A 249 -19.13 0.38 2.15
C ALA A 249 -19.82 -0.58 3.14
N CYS A 250 -19.46 -0.51 4.43
CA CYS A 250 -20.13 -1.30 5.48
C CYS A 250 -21.63 -1.01 5.55
N ALA A 251 -22.02 0.26 5.49
CA ALA A 251 -23.43 0.66 5.43
C ALA A 251 -24.10 0.09 4.17
N ALA A 252 -23.45 0.19 3.01
CA ALA A 252 -23.99 -0.30 1.74
C ALA A 252 -24.22 -1.83 1.75
N PHE A 253 -23.38 -2.61 2.43
CA PHE A 253 -23.64 -4.04 2.65
C PHE A 253 -24.85 -4.28 3.56
N ASN A 254 -24.97 -3.53 4.65
CA ASN A 254 -26.09 -3.67 5.60
C ASN A 254 -27.43 -3.25 4.99
N GLU A 255 -27.43 -2.22 4.15
CA GLU A 255 -28.62 -1.73 3.44
C GLU A 255 -28.96 -2.60 2.21
N GLY A 256 -28.02 -3.43 1.75
CA GLY A 256 -28.18 -4.28 0.58
C GLY A 256 -27.99 -3.57 -0.76
N ALA A 257 -27.31 -2.41 -0.76
CA ALA A 257 -26.81 -1.75 -1.97
C ALA A 257 -25.59 -2.49 -2.57
N LEU A 258 -24.79 -3.13 -1.72
CA LEU A 258 -23.76 -4.07 -2.15
C LEU A 258 -24.17 -5.50 -1.79
N ASP A 259 -24.10 -6.40 -2.76
CA ASP A 259 -24.34 -7.82 -2.56
C ASP A 259 -23.09 -8.46 -1.95
N LYS A 260 -23.13 -8.74 -0.64
CA LYS A 260 -22.01 -9.36 0.09
C LYS A 260 -21.50 -10.63 -0.58
N GLY A 261 -22.38 -11.44 -1.18
CA GLY A 261 -22.01 -12.71 -1.83
C GLY A 261 -21.08 -12.53 -3.04
N LYS A 262 -21.14 -11.38 -3.73
CA LYS A 262 -20.23 -11.07 -4.84
C LYS A 262 -18.81 -10.71 -4.38
N PHE A 263 -18.67 -10.22 -3.16
CA PHE A 263 -17.39 -9.83 -2.56
C PHE A 263 -16.74 -10.96 -1.76
N GLU A 264 -17.37 -12.14 -1.67
CA GLU A 264 -16.74 -13.32 -1.10
C GLU A 264 -15.68 -13.88 -2.05
N ILE A 265 -14.43 -13.98 -1.59
CA ILE A 265 -13.29 -14.41 -2.40
C ILE A 265 -13.45 -15.90 -2.73
N ARG A 266 -13.68 -16.19 -4.01
CA ARG A 266 -13.83 -17.55 -4.53
C ARG A 266 -13.04 -17.70 -5.83
N PRO A 267 -12.34 -18.83 -6.05
CA PRO A 267 -11.65 -19.10 -7.32
C PRO A 267 -12.63 -19.55 -8.40
N THR A 268 -13.57 -18.67 -8.75
CA THR A 268 -14.55 -18.90 -9.82
C THR A 268 -14.42 -17.81 -10.87
N SER A 269 -14.68 -18.15 -12.14
CA SER A 269 -14.70 -17.16 -13.22
C SER A 269 -15.67 -16.01 -12.92
N SER A 270 -16.84 -16.32 -12.35
CA SER A 270 -17.82 -15.31 -11.94
C SER A 270 -17.29 -14.29 -10.93
N PHE A 271 -16.44 -14.71 -9.98
CA PHE A 271 -15.82 -13.80 -9.02
C PHE A 271 -14.78 -12.93 -9.72
N LEU A 272 -13.93 -13.52 -10.56
CA LEU A 272 -12.89 -12.78 -11.28
C LEU A 272 -13.49 -11.78 -12.27
N ASP A 273 -14.53 -12.14 -13.00
CA ASP A 273 -15.24 -11.24 -13.93
C ASP A 273 -15.87 -10.07 -13.17
N PHE A 274 -16.51 -10.35 -12.04
CA PHE A 274 -17.02 -9.29 -11.16
C PHE A 274 -15.89 -8.40 -10.64
N TYR A 275 -14.81 -8.98 -10.11
CA TYR A 275 -13.71 -8.24 -9.52
C TYR A 275 -12.98 -7.36 -10.54
N LYS A 276 -12.74 -7.88 -11.76
CA LYS A 276 -12.12 -7.13 -12.86
C LYS A 276 -12.97 -5.94 -13.32
N SER A 277 -14.30 -6.01 -13.15
CA SER A 277 -15.21 -4.90 -13.45
C SER A 277 -15.18 -3.76 -12.41
N LEU A 278 -14.54 -3.98 -11.25
CA LEU A 278 -14.45 -2.98 -10.19
C LEU A 278 -13.29 -2.01 -10.43
N ASP A 279 -13.59 -0.72 -10.33
CA ASP A 279 -12.66 0.39 -10.26
C ASP A 279 -13.22 1.50 -9.34
N ASP A 280 -12.44 2.57 -9.11
CA ASP A 280 -12.83 3.65 -8.20
C ASP A 280 -14.21 4.23 -8.55
N ALA A 281 -14.50 4.40 -9.84
CA ALA A 281 -15.75 4.98 -10.31
C ALA A 281 -16.91 3.98 -10.21
N SER A 282 -16.71 2.74 -10.67
CA SER A 282 -17.78 1.72 -10.68
C SER A 282 -18.20 1.33 -9.26
N PHE A 283 -17.27 1.30 -8.30
CA PHE A 283 -17.57 1.05 -6.89
C PHE A 283 -18.46 2.15 -6.30
N LEU A 284 -18.07 3.42 -6.47
CA LEU A 284 -18.88 4.56 -6.01
C LEU A 284 -20.23 4.63 -6.73
N HIS A 285 -20.25 4.36 -8.03
CA HIS A 285 -21.47 4.38 -8.82
C HIS A 285 -22.49 3.36 -8.31
N THR A 286 -22.04 2.12 -8.08
CA THR A 286 -22.88 1.02 -7.58
C THR A 286 -23.57 1.39 -6.27
N ILE A 287 -22.85 1.98 -5.32
CA ILE A 287 -23.43 2.41 -4.05
C ILE A 287 -24.40 3.58 -4.27
N THR A 288 -23.95 4.64 -4.96
CA THR A 288 -24.71 5.89 -5.02
C THR A 288 -26.00 5.83 -5.86
N HIS A 289 -26.10 4.88 -6.78
CA HIS A 289 -27.28 4.68 -7.66
C HIS A 289 -28.19 3.53 -7.22
N SER A 290 -27.91 2.88 -6.09
CA SER A 290 -28.81 1.88 -5.52
C SER A 290 -30.00 2.56 -4.84
N ASP A 291 -31.21 2.02 -4.95
CA ASP A 291 -32.38 2.51 -4.20
C ASP A 291 -32.29 2.20 -2.69
N LYS A 292 -31.30 1.41 -2.28
CA LYS A 292 -31.09 0.94 -0.90
C LYS A 292 -29.83 1.52 -0.27
N SER A 293 -29.54 2.79 -0.49
CA SER A 293 -28.25 3.39 -0.10
C SER A 293 -28.43 4.69 0.68
N ASP A 294 -29.25 4.71 1.73
CA ASP A 294 -29.56 5.98 2.41
C ASP A 294 -28.33 6.55 3.13
N VAL A 295 -27.81 5.81 4.11
CA VAL A 295 -26.63 6.20 4.90
C VAL A 295 -25.37 6.12 4.06
N SER A 296 -25.22 5.05 3.27
CA SER A 296 -24.02 4.88 2.44
C SER A 296 -23.88 5.99 1.39
N ARG A 297 -24.96 6.42 0.73
CA ARG A 297 -24.93 7.55 -0.21
C ARG A 297 -24.64 8.87 0.50
N GLU A 298 -25.22 9.11 1.68
CA GLU A 298 -24.94 10.32 2.45
C GLU A 298 -23.44 10.46 2.76
N ILE A 299 -22.81 9.40 3.26
CA ILE A 299 -21.37 9.41 3.58
C ILE A 299 -20.54 9.70 2.32
N LEU A 300 -20.83 9.02 1.21
CA LEU A 300 -20.11 9.23 -0.06
C LEU A 300 -20.31 10.64 -0.62
N ASP A 301 -21.53 11.19 -0.50
CA ASP A 301 -21.84 12.57 -0.87
C ASP A 301 -21.06 13.57 -0.02
N ASN A 302 -20.89 13.29 1.28
CA ASN A 302 -20.07 14.12 2.15
C ASN A 302 -18.60 14.09 1.74
N ILE A 303 -18.05 12.93 1.35
CA ILE A 303 -16.69 12.85 0.79
C ILE A 303 -16.59 13.70 -0.48
N ARG A 304 -17.50 13.53 -1.45
CA ARG A 304 -17.54 14.26 -2.73
C ARG A 304 -17.66 15.78 -2.54
N LYS A 305 -18.49 16.21 -1.58
CA LYS A 305 -18.70 17.63 -1.23
C LYS A 305 -17.63 18.15 -0.26
N ARG A 306 -16.60 17.34 0.05
CA ARG A 306 -15.51 17.66 0.97
C ARG A 306 -15.96 18.02 2.40
N LYS A 307 -17.14 17.52 2.80
CA LYS A 307 -17.66 17.58 4.17
C LYS A 307 -17.09 16.42 5.01
N LEU A 308 -15.77 16.41 5.12
CA LEU A 308 -15.04 15.35 5.82
C LEU A 308 -15.15 15.49 7.34
N LEU A 309 -15.11 14.37 8.05
CA LEU A 309 -14.93 14.37 9.49
C LEU A 309 -13.61 15.07 9.86
N LYS A 310 -13.61 15.74 11.02
CA LYS A 310 -12.43 16.46 11.53
C LYS A 310 -11.73 15.61 12.57
N THR A 311 -10.40 15.70 12.58
CA THR A 311 -9.59 15.12 13.65
C THR A 311 -9.94 15.79 14.98
N CYS A 312 -10.61 15.03 15.84
CA CYS A 312 -10.86 15.35 17.24
C CYS A 312 -9.66 14.95 18.10
N TYR A 313 -8.97 13.88 17.72
CA TYR A 313 -7.77 13.41 18.41
C TYR A 313 -6.79 12.69 17.45
N GLN A 314 -5.50 12.81 17.73
CA GLN A 314 -4.42 12.03 17.16
C GLN A 314 -3.35 11.80 18.24
N GLY A 315 -2.89 10.56 18.40
CA GLY A 315 -1.73 10.29 19.26
C GLY A 315 -1.43 8.81 19.46
N ALA A 316 -0.32 8.52 20.12
CA ALA A 316 0.20 7.17 20.26
C ALA A 316 -0.56 6.34 21.32
N ALA A 317 -0.49 5.01 21.22
CA ALA A 317 -1.05 4.07 22.19
C ALA A 317 -0.75 4.45 23.66
N ALA A 318 0.50 4.82 23.92
CA ALA A 318 0.99 5.20 25.25
C ALA A 318 0.29 6.44 25.84
N SER A 319 -0.42 7.21 25.02
CA SER A 319 -1.13 8.43 25.40
C SER A 319 -2.62 8.19 25.72
N ILE A 320 -3.14 6.98 25.50
CA ILE A 320 -4.57 6.66 25.66
C ILE A 320 -4.99 6.60 27.13
N THR A 321 -4.13 6.17 28.05
CA THR A 321 -4.47 6.08 29.49
C THR A 321 -3.37 6.68 30.38
N GLU A 322 -3.80 7.38 31.45
CA GLU A 322 -2.90 7.96 32.45
C GLU A 322 -2.15 6.90 33.27
N ASN A 323 -2.85 5.82 33.64
CA ASN A 323 -2.36 4.85 34.61
C ASN A 323 -1.46 3.81 33.94
N ALA A 324 -0.20 3.76 34.38
CA ALA A 324 0.79 2.80 33.88
C ALA A 324 0.40 1.32 34.14
N LYS A 325 -0.41 1.04 35.17
CA LYS A 325 -0.93 -0.32 35.43
C LYS A 325 -2.04 -0.70 34.45
N ASP A 326 -2.91 0.24 34.10
CA ASP A 326 -4.01 -0.02 33.15
C ASP A 326 -3.48 -0.17 31.72
N ARG A 327 -2.35 0.48 31.37
CA ARG A 327 -1.64 0.29 30.07
C ARG A 327 -1.15 -1.13 29.82
N GLN A 328 -0.94 -1.94 30.88
CA GLN A 328 -0.52 -3.34 30.74
C GLN A 328 -1.69 -4.32 30.68
N ILE A 329 -2.90 -3.88 31.00
CA ILE A 329 -4.07 -4.74 31.22
C ILE A 329 -5.17 -4.47 30.18
N LEU A 330 -5.33 -3.23 29.75
CA LEU A 330 -6.37 -2.81 28.80
C LEU A 330 -5.80 -2.64 27.40
N ASP A 331 -6.39 -3.36 26.46
CA ASP A 331 -6.18 -3.15 25.03
C ASP A 331 -6.62 -1.72 24.64
N PRO A 332 -5.74 -0.88 24.05
CA PRO A 332 -6.08 0.51 23.77
C PRO A 332 -7.23 0.68 22.77
N ASP A 333 -7.37 -0.23 21.79
CA ASP A 333 -8.51 -0.24 20.85
C ASP A 333 -9.83 -0.46 21.61
N THR A 334 -9.86 -1.41 22.55
CA THR A 334 -11.03 -1.65 23.42
C THR A 334 -11.43 -0.42 24.24
N VAL A 335 -10.46 0.27 24.86
CA VAL A 335 -10.70 1.49 25.65
C VAL A 335 -11.33 2.57 24.77
N LEU A 336 -10.76 2.76 23.59
CA LEU A 336 -11.23 3.73 22.62
C LEU A 336 -12.64 3.41 22.15
N ARG A 337 -12.92 2.18 21.71
CA ARG A 337 -14.25 1.77 21.24
C ARG A 337 -15.33 1.96 22.30
N SER A 338 -15.03 1.64 23.56
CA SER A 338 -15.94 1.88 24.68
C SER A 338 -16.26 3.36 24.81
N ALA A 339 -15.23 4.21 24.81
CA ALA A 339 -15.39 5.65 24.91
C ALA A 339 -16.19 6.26 23.75
N ALA A 340 -15.90 5.86 22.49
CA ALA A 340 -16.69 6.32 21.36
C ALA A 340 -18.14 5.89 21.43
N THR A 341 -18.43 4.69 21.94
CA THR A 341 -19.82 4.23 22.12
C THR A 341 -20.56 5.14 23.10
N GLU A 342 -19.93 5.52 24.21
CA GLU A 342 -20.53 6.45 25.17
C GLU A 342 -20.65 7.88 24.64
N ILE A 343 -19.64 8.37 23.91
CA ILE A 343 -19.67 9.72 23.30
C ILE A 343 -20.75 9.80 22.22
N ARG A 344 -20.88 8.77 21.38
CA ARG A 344 -21.97 8.70 20.40
C ARG A 344 -23.32 8.78 21.07
N LYS A 345 -23.51 8.02 22.15
CA LYS A 345 -24.77 8.03 22.90
C LYS A 345 -25.06 9.38 23.55
N SER A 346 -24.06 10.05 24.14
CA SER A 346 -24.25 11.32 24.84
C SER A 346 -24.47 12.51 23.89
N LEU A 347 -23.93 12.44 22.67
CA LEU A 347 -24.04 13.49 21.66
C LEU A 347 -25.06 13.18 20.55
N GLU A 348 -25.78 12.06 20.69
CA GLU A 348 -26.78 11.57 19.72
C GLU A 348 -26.19 11.40 18.30
N LEU A 349 -24.96 10.87 18.22
CA LEU A 349 -24.25 10.66 16.96
C LEU A 349 -24.44 9.24 16.43
N HIS A 350 -24.59 9.13 15.12
CA HIS A 350 -24.53 7.87 14.39
C HIS A 350 -23.10 7.32 14.34
N SER A 351 -22.97 6.02 14.03
CA SER A 351 -21.67 5.32 13.99
C SER A 351 -20.70 5.92 12.97
N HIS A 352 -21.21 6.48 11.88
CA HIS A 352 -20.42 7.10 10.80
C HIS A 352 -20.11 8.59 11.03
N GLU A 353 -20.65 9.20 12.10
CA GLU A 353 -20.42 10.61 12.46
C GLU A 353 -19.31 10.79 13.50
N LEU A 354 -18.91 9.70 14.17
CA LEU A 354 -17.74 9.61 15.05
C LEU A 354 -17.03 8.30 14.76
N ILE A 355 -15.87 8.35 14.12
CA ILE A 355 -15.11 7.18 13.70
C ILE A 355 -13.81 7.11 14.50
N MET A 356 -13.45 5.90 14.94
CA MET A 356 -12.16 5.62 15.53
C MET A 356 -11.37 4.74 14.59
N HIS A 357 -10.10 5.06 14.47
CA HIS A 357 -9.21 4.35 13.58
C HIS A 357 -7.85 4.18 14.26
N GLU A 358 -7.43 2.93 14.33
CA GLU A 358 -6.05 2.57 14.62
C GLU A 358 -5.27 2.57 13.30
N SER A 359 -4.21 3.36 13.26
CA SER A 359 -3.27 3.36 12.14
C SER A 359 -1.97 2.77 12.63
N ASP A 360 -1.70 1.55 12.21
CA ASP A 360 -0.41 0.91 12.41
C ASP A 360 0.54 1.34 11.29
N LEU A 361 1.40 2.32 11.60
CA LEU A 361 2.50 2.65 10.71
C LEU A 361 3.63 1.65 10.95
N GLN A 362 3.61 0.55 10.19
CA GLN A 362 4.66 -0.49 10.19
C GLN A 362 5.98 -0.03 9.54
N ILE A 363 6.24 1.28 9.50
CA ILE A 363 7.46 1.86 8.95
C ILE A 363 8.29 2.42 10.10
N LYS A 364 9.36 1.69 10.42
CA LYS A 364 10.41 2.18 11.32
C LYS A 364 11.38 3.06 10.54
N LEU A 365 11.76 4.20 11.14
CA LEU A 365 12.81 5.07 10.58
C LEU A 365 14.14 4.32 10.46
N PHE A 366 14.42 3.44 11.43
CA PHE A 366 15.56 2.56 11.42
C PHE A 366 15.19 1.23 12.08
N GLU A 367 15.53 0.14 11.42
CA GLU A 367 15.49 -1.20 11.97
C GLU A 367 16.80 -1.90 11.64
N ARG A 368 17.45 -2.46 12.67
CA ARG A 368 18.75 -3.10 12.51
C ARG A 368 18.59 -4.31 11.58
N ALA A 369 19.49 -4.42 10.60
CA ALA A 369 19.50 -5.50 9.60
C ALA A 369 18.25 -5.56 8.71
N ASP A 370 17.50 -4.46 8.54
CA ASP A 370 16.38 -4.39 7.59
C ASP A 370 16.84 -4.48 6.12
N ILE A 371 18.07 -4.02 5.84
CA ILE A 371 18.76 -4.10 4.55
C ILE A 371 20.09 -4.83 4.77
N LYS A 372 20.32 -5.90 4.01
CA LYS A 372 21.54 -6.72 4.07
C LYS A 372 22.76 -5.92 3.59
N ILE A 373 23.91 -6.13 4.23
CA ILE A 373 25.18 -5.49 3.86
C ILE A 373 26.16 -6.57 3.43
N PHE A 374 26.66 -6.47 2.20
CA PHE A 374 27.62 -7.42 1.63
C PHE A 374 28.92 -6.71 1.23
N ASP A 375 30.07 -7.27 1.59
CA ASP A 375 31.36 -6.76 1.10
C ASP A 375 31.64 -7.13 -0.36
N GLU A 376 32.85 -6.84 -0.83
CA GLU A 376 33.28 -7.13 -2.20
C GLU A 376 33.30 -8.64 -2.52
N GLN A 377 33.33 -9.50 -1.50
CA GLN A 377 33.31 -10.95 -1.64
C GLN A 377 31.90 -11.54 -1.44
N GLY A 378 30.88 -10.71 -1.21
CA GLY A 378 29.51 -11.16 -0.95
C GLY A 378 29.29 -11.72 0.46
N VAL A 379 30.21 -11.45 1.40
CA VAL A 379 30.07 -11.88 2.79
C VAL A 379 29.19 -10.88 3.54
N GLN A 380 28.20 -11.39 4.28
CA GLN A 380 27.28 -10.57 5.05
C GLN A 380 27.96 -9.95 6.28
N HIS A 381 27.71 -8.66 6.49
CA HIS A 381 28.10 -7.95 7.71
C HIS A 381 26.84 -7.67 8.54
N ASP A 382 26.79 -8.19 9.77
CA ASP A 382 25.65 -8.01 10.69
C ASP A 382 25.68 -6.67 11.45
N GLU A 383 26.80 -5.96 11.35
CA GLU A 383 27.00 -4.67 11.98
C GLU A 383 26.91 -3.55 10.93
N GLU A 384 25.75 -2.92 10.84
CA GLU A 384 25.69 -1.57 10.31
C GLU A 384 26.39 -0.65 11.34
N PRO A 385 27.53 -0.01 11.02
CA PRO A 385 28.22 0.88 11.94
C PRO A 385 27.23 1.91 12.49
N LEU A 386 27.22 2.09 13.83
CA LEU A 386 26.29 2.91 14.61
C LEU A 386 25.68 4.06 13.78
N SER A 387 24.49 3.82 13.24
CA SER A 387 23.75 4.89 12.57
C SER A 387 23.43 5.96 13.61
N PRO A 388 23.70 7.25 13.34
CA PRO A 388 23.25 8.31 14.24
C PRO A 388 21.72 8.41 14.27
N LEU A 389 21.02 7.77 13.30
CA LEU A 389 19.57 7.59 13.33
C LEU A 389 19.25 6.46 14.30
N GLN A 390 18.74 6.81 15.47
CA GLN A 390 18.19 5.82 16.40
C GLN A 390 16.86 5.29 15.88
N ALA A 391 16.54 4.04 16.22
CA ALA A 391 15.23 3.46 15.95
C ALA A 391 14.15 4.29 16.67
N ALA A 392 13.45 5.17 15.94
CA ALA A 392 12.11 5.54 16.35
C ALA A 392 11.27 4.27 16.25
N SER A 393 10.75 3.79 17.39
CA SER A 393 9.84 2.66 17.42
C SER A 393 8.68 2.88 16.46
N SER A 394 8.17 1.81 15.85
CA SER A 394 6.87 1.85 15.17
C SER A 394 5.85 2.50 16.12
N ALA A 395 5.11 3.48 15.60
CA ALA A 395 4.18 4.27 16.39
C ALA A 395 2.78 3.98 15.91
N ILE A 396 2.12 3.01 16.56
CA ILE A 396 0.67 2.85 16.43
C ILE A 396 0.03 4.16 16.86
N SER A 397 -0.67 4.78 15.92
CA SER A 397 -1.32 6.07 16.11
C SER A 397 -2.83 5.87 16.06
N TYR A 398 -3.51 6.41 17.06
CA TYR A 398 -4.95 6.35 17.15
C TYR A 398 -5.56 7.69 16.77
N TYR A 399 -6.61 7.61 15.96
CA TYR A 399 -7.34 8.76 15.47
C TYR A 399 -8.79 8.69 15.92
N VAL A 400 -9.32 9.85 16.31
CA VAL A 400 -10.76 10.05 16.47
C VAL A 400 -11.20 11.12 15.49
N PHE A 401 -12.04 10.73 14.54
CA PHE A 401 -12.64 11.62 13.55
C PHE A 401 -14.09 11.86 13.92
N GLY A 402 -14.54 13.11 13.94
CA GLY A 402 -15.91 13.46 14.29
C GLY A 402 -16.46 14.61 13.46
N LEU A 403 -17.78 14.80 13.51
CA LEU A 403 -18.43 15.94 12.86
C LEU A 403 -17.83 17.27 13.30
N GLU A 404 -17.64 18.17 12.33
CA GLU A 404 -17.11 19.52 12.59
C GLU A 404 -17.95 20.29 13.62
N SER A 405 -19.28 20.21 13.52
CA SER A 405 -20.23 20.87 14.43
C SER A 405 -20.15 20.38 15.88
N LYS A 406 -19.58 19.19 16.12
CA LYS A 406 -19.48 18.56 17.44
C LYS A 406 -18.03 18.40 17.91
N ARG A 407 -17.06 18.87 17.13
CA ARG A 407 -15.64 18.62 17.32
C ARG A 407 -15.14 18.99 18.72
N GLU A 408 -15.47 20.19 19.19
CA GLU A 408 -15.02 20.69 20.50
C GLU A 408 -15.69 19.95 21.67
N GLU A 409 -16.95 19.57 21.53
CA GLU A 409 -17.64 18.77 22.53
C GLU A 409 -17.06 17.34 22.57
N ILE A 410 -16.78 16.72 21.42
CA ILE A 410 -16.12 15.41 21.35
C ILE A 410 -14.76 15.45 22.05
N LYS A 411 -13.93 16.47 21.77
CA LYS A 411 -12.64 16.67 22.46
C LYS A 411 -12.80 16.77 23.98
N LYS A 412 -13.76 17.56 24.43
CA LYS A 412 -14.07 17.72 25.85
C LYS A 412 -14.44 16.39 26.50
N ARG A 413 -15.29 15.58 25.86
CA ARG A 413 -15.71 14.26 26.38
C ARG A 413 -14.57 13.25 26.41
N LEU A 414 -13.68 13.26 25.41
CA LEU A 414 -12.48 12.44 25.42
C LEU A 414 -11.61 12.78 26.63
N ALA A 415 -11.36 14.06 26.87
CA ALA A 415 -10.58 14.54 28.02
C ALA A 415 -11.24 14.19 29.38
N GLU A 416 -12.56 14.36 29.52
CA GLU A 416 -13.32 13.99 30.72
C GLU A 416 -13.17 12.50 31.09
N LYS A 417 -12.93 11.64 30.10
CA LYS A 417 -12.77 10.19 30.29
C LYS A 417 -11.34 9.78 30.66
N GLY A 418 -10.43 10.74 30.87
CA GLY A 418 -9.02 10.46 31.10
C GLY A 418 -8.34 9.83 29.88
N ILE A 419 -8.99 9.90 28.72
CA ILE A 419 -8.45 9.48 27.45
C ILE A 419 -7.73 10.71 26.92
N PHE A 420 -6.41 10.60 26.81
CA PHE A 420 -5.53 11.62 26.24
C PHE A 420 -5.21 12.81 27.16
N THR A 421 -4.10 12.72 27.89
CA THR A 421 -3.75 13.69 28.94
C THR A 421 -3.07 14.97 28.53
N ARG A 422 -2.73 15.21 27.27
CA ARG A 422 -2.22 16.52 26.87
C ARG A 422 -2.71 16.93 25.49
N PRO A 423 -3.19 18.18 25.32
CA PRO A 423 -3.17 18.80 24.01
C PRO A 423 -1.70 19.00 23.63
N THR A 424 -1.22 18.31 22.61
CA THR A 424 -0.03 18.77 21.90
C THR A 424 -0.43 19.98 21.07
N VAL A 425 0.31 21.07 21.31
CA VAL A 425 0.26 22.40 20.71
C VAL A 425 0.17 22.36 19.19
#